data_AF-A0A158CKN8-F1
#
_entry.id   AF-A0A158CKN8-F1
#
_cell.length_a   1.000
_cell.length_b   1.000
_cell.length_c   1.000
_cell.angle_alpha   90.00
_cell.angle_beta   90.00
_cell.angle_gamma   90.00
#
_symmetry.space_group_name_H-M   'P 1'
#
loop_
_entity.id
_entity.type
_entity.pdbx_description
1 polymer ?
#
loop_
_entity_poly.entity_id
_entity_poly.type
_entity_poly.pdbx_seq_one_letter_code
_entity_poly.pdbx_strand_id
1 'polypeptide(L)'
;MRKIRIPHYAATCLTFLAIGSSVAAHAQLGATGRAASASQGDVVHQAQGGLVRYHETTDANGIAVREYVDSSGAVYAVSWRGPAMPDVQSLLGSYFETFRQGANASAGDAGLHTSRVAKDDLVVENRVRLREFTGRAWLASALPPGVNSTDIE
;
A
#
# COMPACT_ATOMS: atom_id res chain seq x y z
N MET A 1 -42.09 -9.35 -63.21
CA MET A 1 -42.91 -9.67 -62.01
C MET A 1 -42.20 -9.14 -60.77
N ARG A 2 -42.93 -8.39 -59.95
CA ARG A 2 -42.49 -7.61 -58.79
C ARG A 2 -42.43 -8.50 -57.54
N LYS A 3 -41.39 -8.36 -56.71
CA LYS A 3 -41.51 -8.37 -55.23
C LYS A 3 -40.25 -7.75 -54.60
N ILE A 4 -40.50 -6.70 -53.82
CA ILE A 4 -39.59 -5.83 -53.07
C ILE A 4 -39.41 -6.40 -51.65
N ARG A 5 -38.22 -6.24 -51.03
CA ARG A 5 -38.05 -5.79 -49.62
C ARG A 5 -36.67 -5.14 -49.42
N ILE A 6 -36.68 -4.02 -48.70
CA ILE A 6 -35.57 -3.11 -48.33
C ILE A 6 -35.20 -3.36 -46.83
N PRO A 7 -34.35 -2.56 -46.17
CA PRO A 7 -32.91 -2.71 -45.86
C PRO A 7 -32.63 -3.00 -44.38
N HIS A 8 -31.38 -3.29 -43.98
CA HIS A 8 -30.92 -2.98 -42.61
C HIS A 8 -29.47 -2.46 -42.65
N TYR A 9 -29.31 -1.24 -42.11
CA TYR A 9 -28.05 -0.59 -41.80
C TYR A 9 -27.27 -1.39 -40.76
N ALA A 10 -26.00 -1.69 -41.01
CA ALA A 10 -25.06 -2.13 -39.98
C ALA A 10 -23.90 -1.14 -39.94
N ALA A 11 -24.12 -0.06 -39.18
CA ALA A 11 -23.05 0.81 -38.71
C ALA A 11 -22.35 0.09 -37.54
N THR A 12 -21.22 -0.55 -37.81
CA THR A 12 -20.41 -1.17 -36.74
C THR A 12 -19.39 -0.15 -36.26
N CYS A 13 -19.79 0.65 -35.26
CA CYS A 13 -18.89 1.49 -34.50
C CYS A 13 -18.15 0.58 -33.51
N LEU A 14 -16.90 0.20 -33.81
CA LEU A 14 -16.07 -0.60 -32.91
C LEU A 14 -15.22 0.36 -32.06
N THR A 15 -15.78 0.83 -30.95
CA THR A 15 -15.02 1.50 -29.89
C THR A 15 -14.09 0.48 -29.23
N PHE A 16 -12.80 0.54 -29.54
CA PHE A 16 -11.77 -0.13 -28.77
C PHE A 16 -11.58 0.63 -27.44
N LEU A 17 -12.13 0.06 -26.37
CA LEU A 17 -11.86 0.44 -24.99
C LEU A 17 -10.43 -0.01 -24.65
N ALA A 18 -9.48 0.92 -24.64
CA ALA A 18 -8.15 0.66 -24.11
C ALA A 18 -8.18 0.75 -22.58
N ILE A 19 -7.92 -0.38 -21.95
CA ILE A 19 -7.87 -0.59 -20.50
C ILE A 19 -6.66 0.19 -19.97
N GLY A 20 -6.90 1.15 -19.07
CA GLY A 20 -5.82 1.85 -18.36
C GLY A 20 -5.14 0.89 -17.39
N SER A 21 -3.90 0.51 -17.67
CA SER A 21 -3.03 -0.15 -16.71
C SER A 21 -2.60 0.88 -15.67
N SER A 22 -3.36 0.96 -14.57
CA SER A 22 -2.92 1.67 -13.37
C SER A 22 -1.72 0.93 -12.79
N VAL A 23 -0.51 1.37 -13.14
CA VAL A 23 0.70 0.99 -12.40
C VAL A 23 0.50 1.54 -11.00
N ALA A 24 0.33 0.67 -10.00
CA ALA A 24 0.23 1.07 -8.61
C ALA A 24 1.60 1.63 -8.18
N ALA A 25 1.78 2.94 -8.37
CA ALA A 25 2.94 3.67 -7.90
C ALA A 25 2.77 3.87 -6.39
N HIS A 26 3.46 3.04 -5.62
CA HIS A 26 3.53 3.17 -4.17
C HIS A 26 4.61 4.20 -3.81
N ALA A 27 4.28 5.16 -2.97
CA ALA A 27 5.21 6.00 -2.25
C ALA A 27 5.96 5.16 -1.20
N GLN A 28 7.26 5.45 -1.08
CA GLN A 28 8.15 4.73 -0.17
C GLN A 28 8.09 5.33 1.24
N LEU A 29 8.40 4.53 2.25
CA LEU A 29 8.56 4.99 3.62
C LEU A 29 9.60 6.13 3.70
N GLY A 30 9.21 7.27 4.28
CA GLY A 30 10.03 8.49 4.37
C GLY A 30 10.01 9.37 3.11
N ALA A 31 9.32 8.97 2.03
CA ALA A 31 9.17 9.82 0.86
C ALA A 31 8.31 11.06 1.17
N THR A 32 8.71 12.20 0.60
CA THR A 32 7.96 13.46 0.67
C THR A 32 7.44 13.80 -0.73
N GLY A 33 6.28 14.45 -0.82
CA GLY A 33 5.83 15.05 -2.09
C GLY A 33 4.53 14.53 -2.68
N ARG A 34 3.76 13.70 -1.98
CA ARG A 34 2.34 13.57 -2.33
C ARG A 34 1.60 14.77 -1.75
N ALA A 35 1.50 15.84 -2.54
CA ALA A 35 0.61 16.95 -2.21
C ALA A 35 -0.77 16.37 -1.91
N ALA A 36 -1.35 16.76 -0.77
CA ALA A 36 -2.63 16.29 -0.23
C ALA A 36 -3.86 16.70 -1.08
N SER A 37 -3.76 16.58 -2.40
CA SER A 37 -4.91 16.62 -3.28
C SER A 37 -5.65 15.29 -3.09
N ALA A 38 -6.83 15.36 -2.47
CA ALA A 38 -7.68 14.19 -2.24
C ALA A 38 -7.87 13.44 -3.56
N SER A 39 -7.11 12.37 -3.70
CA SER A 39 -7.10 11.46 -4.83
C SER A 39 -8.03 10.29 -4.51
N GLN A 40 -8.50 9.61 -5.55
CA GLN A 40 -9.32 8.42 -5.38
C GLN A 40 -8.47 7.37 -4.61
N GLY A 41 -8.81 7.12 -3.34
CA GLY A 41 -8.04 6.25 -2.44
C GLY A 41 -7.60 6.91 -1.13
N ASP A 42 -7.72 8.25 -0.98
CA ASP A 42 -7.45 8.92 0.29
C ASP A 42 -8.55 8.67 1.33
N VAL A 43 -8.14 8.20 2.50
CA VAL A 43 -9.01 7.92 3.65
C VAL A 43 -8.50 8.70 4.85
N VAL A 44 -9.43 9.31 5.60
CA VAL A 44 -9.15 9.96 6.89
C VAL A 44 -10.00 9.26 7.94
N HIS A 45 -9.37 8.80 9.02
CA HIS A 45 -10.05 8.20 10.15
C HIS A 45 -9.58 8.83 11.47
N GLN A 46 -10.47 8.86 12.45
CA GLN A 46 -10.18 9.36 13.79
C GLN A 46 -9.64 8.20 14.64
N ALA A 47 -8.35 8.24 14.93
CA ALA A 47 -7.73 7.37 15.92
C ALA A 47 -8.00 7.89 17.35
N GLN A 48 -7.71 7.06 18.35
CA GLN A 48 -8.00 7.36 19.76
C GLN A 48 -7.31 8.63 20.27
N GLY A 49 -6.17 9.02 19.67
CA GLY A 49 -5.42 10.22 20.05
C GLY A 49 -5.22 11.26 18.93
N GLY A 50 -5.63 10.99 17.68
CA GLY A 50 -5.30 11.86 16.56
C GLY A 50 -6.01 11.53 15.25
N LEU A 51 -5.71 12.29 14.20
CA LEU A 51 -6.21 12.04 12.85
C LEU A 51 -5.19 11.21 12.08
N VAL A 52 -5.65 10.09 11.51
CA VAL A 52 -4.85 9.24 10.65
C VAL A 52 -5.33 9.42 9.22
N ARG A 53 -4.42 9.77 8.33
CA ARG A 53 -4.67 9.85 6.89
C ARG A 53 -3.81 8.82 6.19
N TYR A 54 -4.43 8.07 5.30
CA TYR A 54 -3.70 7.17 4.41
C TYR A 54 -4.29 7.15 3.01
N HIS A 55 -3.47 6.75 2.06
CA HIS A 55 -3.89 6.40 0.72
C HIS A 55 -3.84 4.87 0.56
N GLU A 56 -4.91 4.24 0.08
CA GLU A 56 -4.95 2.80 -0.18
C GLU A 56 -4.94 2.51 -1.68
N THR A 57 -4.09 1.57 -2.09
CA THR A 57 -4.12 0.97 -3.43
C THR A 57 -4.26 -0.54 -3.34
N THR A 58 -4.70 -1.17 -4.40
CA THR A 58 -4.68 -2.64 -4.53
C THR A 58 -4.11 -3.00 -5.89
N ASP A 59 -3.10 -3.86 -5.90
CA ASP A 59 -2.44 -4.28 -7.14
C ASP A 59 -3.22 -5.40 -7.87
N ALA A 60 -2.73 -5.80 -9.04
CA ALA A 60 -3.35 -6.87 -9.84
C ALA A 60 -3.31 -8.26 -9.15
N ASN A 61 -2.48 -8.42 -8.12
CA ASN A 61 -2.37 -9.63 -7.32
C ASN A 61 -3.30 -9.61 -6.09
N GLY A 62 -4.08 -8.55 -5.90
CA GLY A 62 -4.98 -8.39 -4.76
C GLY A 62 -4.27 -8.01 -3.47
N ILE A 63 -3.06 -7.46 -3.55
CA ILE A 63 -2.33 -6.92 -2.40
C ILE A 63 -2.80 -5.49 -2.19
N ALA A 64 -3.51 -5.25 -1.08
CA ALA A 64 -3.85 -3.91 -0.64
C ALA A 64 -2.68 -3.31 0.14
N VAL A 65 -2.27 -2.09 -0.21
CA VAL A 65 -1.22 -1.34 0.48
C VAL A 65 -1.76 0.01 0.90
N ARG A 66 -1.54 0.37 2.17
CA ARG A 66 -1.86 1.69 2.73
C ARG A 66 -0.59 2.47 2.98
N GLU A 67 -0.64 3.76 2.66
CA GLU A 67 0.46 4.71 2.80
C GLU A 67 0.00 5.82 3.73
N TYR A 68 0.52 5.85 4.94
CA TYR A 68 0.11 6.79 5.98
C TYR A 68 0.93 8.06 5.89
N VAL A 69 0.25 9.20 5.79
CA VAL A 69 0.88 10.50 5.53
C VAL A 69 0.64 11.46 6.68
N ASP A 70 1.68 12.22 7.03
CA ASP A 70 1.57 13.30 8.00
C ASP A 70 0.99 14.58 7.36
N SER A 71 0.90 15.66 8.16
CA SER A 71 0.39 16.96 7.68
C SER A 71 1.29 17.64 6.64
N SER A 72 2.56 17.24 6.55
CA SER A 72 3.51 17.71 5.53
C SER A 72 3.43 16.90 4.23
N GLY A 73 2.71 15.77 4.24
CA GLY A 73 2.62 14.84 3.12
C GLY A 73 3.78 13.84 3.06
N ALA A 74 4.51 13.65 4.17
CA ALA A 74 5.54 12.64 4.28
C ALA A 74 4.93 11.29 4.70
N VAL A 75 5.37 10.20 4.05
CA VAL A 75 4.92 8.85 4.41
C VAL A 75 5.67 8.36 5.65
N TYR A 76 5.00 8.33 6.80
CA TYR A 76 5.61 7.90 8.07
C TYR A 76 5.37 6.42 8.37
N ALA A 77 4.40 5.79 7.71
CA ALA A 77 4.11 4.37 7.82
C ALA A 77 3.51 3.80 6.53
N VAL A 78 3.68 2.50 6.35
CA VAL A 78 3.03 1.72 5.30
C VAL A 78 2.48 0.42 5.90
N SER A 79 1.35 -0.05 5.40
CA SER A 79 0.83 -1.37 5.74
C SER A 79 0.35 -2.11 4.52
N TRP A 80 0.29 -3.43 4.60
CA TRP A 80 -0.11 -4.28 3.50
C TRP A 80 -0.88 -5.49 3.97
N ARG A 81 -1.80 -5.92 3.12
CA ARG A 81 -2.52 -7.18 3.27
C ARG A 81 -2.86 -7.81 1.92
N GLY A 82 -2.79 -9.12 1.82
CA GLY A 82 -3.17 -9.81 0.59
C GLY A 82 -2.76 -11.27 0.53
N PRO A 83 -3.00 -11.93 -0.61
CA PRO A 83 -2.68 -13.35 -0.80
C PRO A 83 -1.18 -13.61 -0.99
N ALA A 84 -0.37 -12.55 -1.14
CA ALA A 84 1.08 -12.61 -1.33
C ALA A 84 1.78 -11.43 -0.63
N MET A 85 3.10 -11.52 -0.50
CA MET A 85 3.94 -10.46 0.03
C MET A 85 4.15 -9.36 -1.03
N PRO A 86 4.04 -8.06 -0.69
CA PRO A 86 4.42 -6.99 -1.62
C PRO A 86 5.92 -6.97 -1.86
N ASP A 87 6.35 -6.14 -2.81
CA ASP A 87 7.75 -5.74 -2.92
C ASP A 87 8.14 -4.83 -1.73
N VAL A 88 8.55 -5.47 -0.63
CA VAL A 88 8.95 -4.79 0.61
C VAL A 88 10.16 -3.87 0.38
N GLN A 89 11.04 -4.19 -0.57
CA GLN A 89 12.16 -3.31 -0.90
C GLN A 89 11.68 -1.99 -1.48
N SER A 90 10.72 -2.04 -2.41
CA SER A 90 10.10 -0.83 -2.96
C SER A 90 9.34 -0.04 -1.90
N LEU A 91 8.60 -0.70 -0.99
CA LEU A 91 7.85 -0.01 0.08
C LEU A 91 8.76 0.67 1.11
N LEU A 92 9.87 0.03 1.51
CA LEU A 92 10.76 0.58 2.53
C LEU A 92 11.79 1.58 1.98
N GLY A 93 12.06 1.54 0.67
CA GLY A 93 13.03 2.45 0.05
C GLY A 93 14.38 2.42 0.74
N SER A 94 14.85 3.59 1.19
CA SER A 94 16.15 3.74 1.90
C SER A 94 16.23 2.95 3.21
N TYR A 95 15.10 2.61 3.83
CA TYR A 95 15.06 1.85 5.08
C TYR A 95 15.19 0.33 4.88
N PHE A 96 15.19 -0.16 3.63
CA PHE A 96 15.28 -1.59 3.37
C PHE A 96 16.59 -2.22 3.87
N GLU A 97 17.70 -1.49 3.82
CA GLU A 97 18.97 -1.99 4.34
C GLU A 97 18.94 -2.15 5.86
N THR A 98 18.39 -1.17 6.59
CA THR A 98 18.17 -1.25 8.04
C THR A 98 17.31 -2.44 8.40
N PHE A 99 16.24 -2.69 7.64
CA PHE A 99 15.41 -3.89 7.79
C PHE A 99 16.21 -5.18 7.63
N ARG A 100 17.00 -5.31 6.55
CA ARG A 100 17.83 -6.50 6.32
C ARG A 100 18.83 -6.75 7.44
N GLN A 101 19.49 -5.69 7.93
CA GLN A 101 20.44 -5.81 9.03
C GLN A 101 19.75 -6.24 10.34
N GLY A 102 18.57 -5.69 10.63
CA GLY A 102 17.76 -6.10 11.79
C GLY A 102 17.27 -7.55 11.67
N ALA A 103 16.76 -7.95 10.50
CA ALA A 103 16.29 -9.31 10.25
C ALA A 103 17.41 -10.34 10.41
N ASN A 104 18.63 -10.05 9.92
CA ASN A 104 19.79 -10.92 10.08
C ASN A 104 20.21 -11.06 11.55
N ALA A 105 20.13 -9.98 12.34
CA ALA A 105 20.44 -10.03 13.77
C ALA A 105 19.40 -10.85 14.57
N SER A 106 18.12 -10.81 14.16
CA SER A 106 17.04 -11.54 14.82
C SER A 106 16.88 -13.00 14.36
N ALA A 107 17.53 -13.40 13.26
CA ALA A 107 17.44 -14.75 12.69
C ALA A 107 17.93 -15.86 13.65
N GLY A 108 18.73 -15.52 14.67
CA GLY A 108 19.16 -16.45 15.72
C GLY A 108 18.19 -16.62 16.89
N ASP A 109 17.21 -15.72 17.06
CA ASP A 109 16.44 -15.58 18.31
C ASP A 109 14.92 -15.80 18.12
N ALA A 110 14.40 -15.69 16.90
CA ALA A 110 12.95 -15.75 16.62
C ALA A 110 12.60 -16.75 15.51
N GLY A 111 11.80 -17.75 15.87
CA GLY A 111 11.22 -18.71 14.92
C GLY A 111 10.44 -18.05 13.79
N LEU A 112 10.43 -18.73 12.64
CA LEU A 112 10.06 -18.29 11.28
C LEU A 112 8.61 -17.80 11.06
N HIS A 113 7.84 -17.46 12.09
CA HIS A 113 6.38 -17.31 11.97
C HIS A 113 5.78 -15.97 12.43
N THR A 114 6.55 -15.10 13.11
CA THR A 114 6.14 -13.71 13.40
C THR A 114 7.39 -12.84 13.46
N SER A 115 7.77 -12.24 12.34
CA SER A 115 9.02 -11.48 12.27
C SER A 115 8.73 -10.02 12.55
N ARG A 116 8.87 -9.63 13.82
CA ARG A 116 9.02 -8.23 14.20
C ARG A 116 10.50 -7.89 14.13
N VAL A 117 10.86 -6.95 13.27
CA VAL A 117 12.20 -6.38 13.16
C VAL A 117 12.10 -4.94 13.66
N ALA A 118 12.81 -4.64 14.74
CA ALA A 118 12.97 -3.27 15.21
C ALA A 118 14.45 -2.94 15.22
N LYS A 119 14.85 -1.96 14.42
CA LYS A 119 16.23 -1.50 14.34
C LYS A 119 16.27 0.00 14.07
N ASP A 120 17.05 0.71 14.88
CA ASP A 120 17.13 2.17 14.86
C ASP A 120 15.73 2.79 14.99
N ASP A 121 15.31 3.58 14.01
CA ASP A 121 13.98 4.20 13.98
C ASP A 121 12.93 3.33 13.27
N LEU A 122 13.36 2.29 12.55
CA LEU A 122 12.49 1.45 11.75
C LEU A 122 11.91 0.29 12.57
N VAL A 123 10.59 0.16 12.53
CA VAL A 123 9.90 -1.05 12.99
C VAL A 123 9.15 -1.66 11.83
N VAL A 124 9.31 -2.97 11.62
CA VAL A 124 8.60 -3.78 10.64
C VAL A 124 7.99 -4.97 11.34
N GLU A 125 6.71 -5.23 11.11
CA GLU A 125 5.99 -6.37 11.65
C GLU A 125 5.35 -7.15 10.50
N ASN A 126 5.56 -8.46 10.50
CA ASN A 126 5.01 -9.38 9.50
C ASN A 126 4.31 -10.56 10.15
N ARG A 127 3.17 -10.94 9.59
CA ARG A 127 2.38 -12.10 10.01
C ARG A 127 1.72 -12.77 8.81
N VAL A 128 1.58 -14.08 8.89
CA VAL A 128 0.77 -14.86 7.94
C VAL A 128 -0.28 -15.63 8.71
N ARG A 129 -1.55 -15.49 8.33
CA ARG A 129 -2.64 -16.34 8.84
C ARG A 129 -3.52 -16.76 7.67
N LEU A 130 -3.86 -18.05 7.60
CA LEU A 130 -4.78 -18.58 6.59
C LEU A 130 -4.43 -18.18 5.13
N ARG A 131 -3.13 -18.16 4.79
CA ARG A 131 -2.60 -17.74 3.47
C ARG A 131 -2.83 -16.26 3.13
N GLU A 132 -3.16 -15.44 4.12
CA GLU A 132 -3.14 -13.99 4.04
C GLU A 132 -1.87 -13.46 4.70
N PHE A 133 -1.08 -12.72 3.92
CA PHE A 133 0.06 -11.97 4.39
C PHE A 133 -0.44 -10.63 4.91
N THR A 134 -0.08 -10.27 6.13
CA THR A 134 -0.33 -8.95 6.71
C THR A 134 0.99 -8.41 7.25
N GLY A 135 1.29 -7.16 6.98
CA GLY A 135 2.44 -6.51 7.57
C GLY A 135 2.30 -5.00 7.63
N ARG A 136 3.17 -4.39 8.42
CA ARG A 136 3.24 -2.95 8.60
C ARG A 136 4.66 -2.53 8.91
N ALA A 137 5.01 -1.34 8.48
CA ALA A 137 6.29 -0.71 8.77
C ALA A 137 6.09 0.77 9.08
N TRP A 138 6.84 1.28 10.06
CA TRP A 138 6.77 2.68 10.45
C TRP A 138 8.08 3.18 11.03
N LEU A 139 8.21 4.50 11.04
CA LEU A 139 9.29 5.23 11.70
C LEU A 139 8.79 5.69 13.07
N ALA A 140 9.44 5.22 14.14
CA ALA A 140 8.98 5.49 15.51
C ALA A 140 9.03 7.00 15.85
N SER A 141 10.04 7.70 15.35
CA SER A 141 10.25 9.13 15.56
C SER A 141 9.36 10.03 14.69
N ALA A 142 8.77 9.49 13.61
CA ALA A 142 7.95 10.23 12.66
C ALA A 142 6.44 10.08 12.90
N LEU A 143 6.02 9.40 13.96
CA LEU A 143 4.60 9.30 14.31
C LEU A 143 4.02 10.71 14.61
N PRO A 144 2.92 11.11 13.95
CA PRO A 144 2.29 12.39 14.22
C PRO A 144 1.79 12.49 15.67
N PRO A 145 1.66 13.71 16.23
CA PRO A 145 1.11 13.90 17.57
C PRO A 145 -0.24 13.21 17.74
N GLY A 146 -0.33 12.33 18.75
CA GLY A 146 -1.56 11.60 19.07
C GLY A 146 -1.81 10.33 18.24
N VAL A 147 -1.00 10.04 17.23
CA VAL A 147 -1.04 8.78 16.48
C VAL A 147 -0.09 7.77 17.14
N ASN A 148 -0.58 6.56 17.39
CA ASN A 148 0.18 5.45 17.93
C ASN A 148 0.38 4.38 16.85
N SER A 149 1.35 3.49 17.06
CA SER A 149 1.59 2.36 16.13
C SER A 149 0.41 1.40 16.01
N THR A 150 -0.50 1.38 17.00
CA THR A 150 -1.74 0.62 16.95
C THR A 150 -2.76 1.16 15.95
N ASP A 151 -2.60 2.40 15.52
CA ASP A 151 -3.47 3.04 14.52
C ASP A 151 -3.04 2.70 13.07
N ILE A 152 -1.95 1.94 12.92
CA ILE A 152 -1.43 1.43 11.64
C ILE A 152 -1.88 -0.03 11.50
N GLU A 153 -2.71 -0.30 10.49
CA GLU A 153 -3.46 -1.56 10.32
C GLU A 153 -2.90 -2.46 9.24
#